data_AF-A0A6P8BG33-F1
#
_entry.id   AF-A0A6P8BG33-F1
#
_cell.length_a   1.000
_cell.length_b   1.000
_cell.length_c   1.000
_cell.angle_alpha   90.00
_cell.angle_beta   90.00
_cell.angle_gamma   90.00
#
_symmetry.space_group_name_H-M   'P 1'
#
loop_
_entity.id
_entity.type
_entity.pdbx_description
1 polymer ?
#
loop_
_entity_poly.entity_id
_entity_poly.type
_entity_poly.pdbx_seq_one_letter_code
_entity_poly.pdbx_strand_id
1 'polypeptide(L)'
;MYRCQSETPHFTTKNMPPVRPSNTERRLIRDDCRKKLADHIYESLGHQVKPAEVRLLPRGSDFYTWRVIPGNEEICSKIFLKSLSDHSVNALRLLREEVGKSFEATKALENPNLDVQKPSFLIAKF
;
A
#
# COMPACT_ATOMS: atom_id res chain seq x y z
N MET A 1 5.53 64.42 -7.59
CA MET A 1 5.46 63.12 -8.29
C MET A 1 6.22 62.11 -7.46
N TYR A 2 5.53 61.28 -6.66
CA TYR A 2 6.18 60.24 -5.87
C TYR A 2 6.14 58.93 -6.66
N ARG A 3 7.32 58.37 -6.98
CA ARG A 3 7.48 57.03 -7.54
C ARG A 3 7.80 56.10 -6.37
N CYS A 4 6.80 55.44 -5.79
CA CYS A 4 7.03 54.31 -4.90
C CYS A 4 7.52 53.13 -5.74
N GLN A 5 8.77 52.71 -5.53
CA GLN A 5 9.28 51.45 -6.06
C GLN A 5 8.72 50.32 -5.20
N SER A 6 7.92 49.45 -5.80
CA SER A 6 7.47 48.20 -5.21
C SER A 6 8.61 47.18 -5.27
N GLU A 7 9.35 47.05 -4.17
CA GLU A 7 10.26 45.92 -3.97
C GLU A 7 9.43 44.67 -3.62
N THR A 8 9.34 43.75 -4.56
CA THR A 8 8.79 42.42 -4.35
C THR A 8 9.84 41.54 -3.64
N PRO A 9 9.54 40.90 -2.50
CA PRO A 9 10.46 39.96 -1.91
C PRO A 9 10.39 38.65 -2.69
N HIS A 10 11.45 38.38 -3.47
CA HIS A 10 11.67 37.10 -4.13
C HIS A 10 12.03 36.06 -3.04
N PHE A 11 11.01 35.42 -2.47
CA PHE A 11 11.20 34.30 -1.54
C PHE A 11 11.81 33.12 -2.29
N THR A 12 13.13 32.99 -2.21
CA THR A 12 13.86 31.82 -2.65
C THR A 12 13.58 30.68 -1.68
N THR A 13 12.71 29.76 -2.05
CA THR A 13 12.50 28.48 -1.37
C THR A 13 13.71 27.57 -1.59
N LYS A 14 14.83 27.88 -0.93
CA LYS A 14 15.92 26.95 -0.69
C LYS A 14 16.22 27.05 0.81
N ASN A 15 15.96 25.97 1.54
CA ASN A 15 16.19 25.78 2.99
C ASN A 15 14.99 25.96 3.94
N MET A 16 13.79 25.48 3.57
CA MET A 16 12.80 25.15 4.61
C MET A 16 13.09 23.71 5.10
N PRO A 17 13.38 23.48 6.39
CA PRO A 17 13.47 22.13 6.91
C PRO A 17 12.13 21.43 6.67
N PRO A 18 12.13 20.12 6.32
CA PRO A 18 10.89 19.42 6.02
C PRO A 18 9.93 19.59 7.20
N VAL A 19 8.78 20.22 6.94
CA VAL A 19 7.73 20.44 7.93
C VAL A 19 7.37 19.07 8.49
N ARG A 20 7.62 18.87 9.79
CA ARG A 20 7.31 17.61 10.45
C ARG A 20 5.78 17.51 10.50
N PRO A 21 5.18 16.48 9.89
CA PRO A 21 3.74 16.35 9.90
C PRO A 21 3.25 16.14 11.33
N SER A 22 2.18 16.84 11.68
CA SER A 22 1.57 16.73 13.01
C SER A 22 1.07 15.30 13.26
N ASN A 23 0.92 14.87 14.52
CA ASN A 23 0.42 13.53 14.84
C ASN A 23 -0.95 13.24 14.19
N THR A 24 -1.81 14.25 14.09
CA THR A 24 -3.10 14.18 13.40
C THR A 24 -2.93 13.94 11.90
N GLU A 25 -2.05 14.72 11.26
CA GLU A 25 -1.75 14.58 9.83
C GLU A 25 -1.12 13.21 9.52
N ARG A 26 -0.20 12.74 10.37
CA ARG A 26 0.37 11.38 10.28
C ARG A 26 -0.73 10.30 10.35
N ARG A 27 -1.73 10.48 11.22
CA ARG A 27 -2.86 9.56 11.31
C ARG A 27 -3.69 9.57 10.03
N LEU A 28 -4.03 10.74 9.50
CA LEU A 28 -4.78 10.88 8.26
C LEU A 28 -4.05 10.24 7.07
N ILE A 29 -2.74 10.47 6.94
CA ILE A 29 -1.93 9.85 5.88
C ILE A 29 -1.95 8.32 5.98
N ARG A 30 -1.86 7.78 7.20
CA ARG A 30 -1.93 6.33 7.43
C ARG A 30 -3.32 5.76 7.09
N ASP A 31 -4.38 6.46 7.47
CA ASP A 31 -5.75 6.03 7.21
C ASP A 31 -6.08 6.09 5.70
N ASP A 32 -5.61 7.12 5.00
CA ASP A 32 -5.72 7.24 3.54
C ASP A 32 -4.92 6.16 2.81
N CYS A 33 -3.69 5.88 3.26
CA CYS A 33 -2.86 4.79 2.73
C CYS A 33 -3.57 3.43 2.89
N ARG A 34 -4.12 3.16 4.08
CA ARG A 34 -4.89 1.94 4.35
C ARG A 34 -6.12 1.82 3.47
N LYS A 35 -6.85 2.91 3.28
CA LYS A 35 -8.02 2.95 2.41
C LYS A 35 -7.62 2.61 0.98
N LYS A 36 -6.57 3.26 0.45
CA LYS A 36 -6.10 3.03 -0.91
C LYS A 36 -5.66 1.58 -1.15
N LEU A 37 -4.99 0.96 -0.18
CA LEU A 37 -4.63 -0.46 -0.25
C LEU A 37 -5.86 -1.37 -0.22
N ALA A 38 -6.85 -1.09 0.63
CA ALA A 38 -8.10 -1.85 0.68
C ALA A 38 -8.90 -1.75 -0.62
N ASP A 39 -8.99 -0.53 -1.17
CA ASP A 39 -9.64 -0.28 -2.46
C ASP A 39 -8.95 -1.09 -3.57
N HIS A 40 -7.62 -1.11 -3.60
CA HIS A 40 -6.87 -1.90 -4.58
C HIS A 40 -7.08 -3.42 -4.43
N ILE A 41 -7.16 -3.93 -3.19
CA ILE A 41 -7.49 -5.35 -2.95
C ILE A 41 -8.87 -5.68 -3.51
N TYR A 42 -9.85 -4.80 -3.31
CA TYR A 42 -11.19 -4.96 -3.87
C TYR A 42 -11.18 -4.89 -5.40
N GLU A 43 -10.48 -3.92 -5.99
CA GLU A 43 -10.34 -3.79 -7.45
C GLU A 43 -9.69 -5.02 -8.10
N SER A 44 -8.65 -5.58 -7.47
CA SER A 44 -7.91 -6.73 -8.01
C SER A 44 -8.59 -8.07 -7.76
N LEU A 45 -9.21 -8.26 -6.60
CA LEU A 45 -9.72 -9.57 -6.16
C LEU A 45 -11.25 -9.63 -6.04
N GLY A 46 -11.95 -8.51 -6.06
CA GLY A 46 -13.40 -8.42 -5.82
C GLY A 46 -13.82 -8.61 -4.36
N HIS A 47 -12.88 -8.65 -3.42
CA HIS A 47 -13.15 -8.93 -2.00
C HIS A 47 -12.89 -7.68 -1.15
N GLN A 48 -13.86 -7.32 -0.31
CA GLN A 48 -13.74 -6.14 0.54
C GLN A 48 -12.96 -6.46 1.82
N VAL A 49 -11.87 -5.72 2.05
CA VAL A 49 -11.10 -5.73 3.32
C VAL A 49 -11.33 -4.41 4.03
N LYS A 50 -11.51 -4.42 5.35
CA LYS A 50 -11.55 -3.15 6.10
C LYS A 50 -10.16 -2.52 6.08
N PRO A 51 -10.04 -1.18 5.93
CA PRO A 51 -8.74 -0.49 5.97
C PRO A 51 -7.90 -0.82 7.22
N ALA A 52 -8.55 -1.07 8.36
CA ALA A 52 -7.88 -1.46 9.61
C ALA A 52 -7.31 -2.89 9.62
N GLU A 53 -7.82 -3.76 8.75
CA GLU A 53 -7.42 -5.18 8.63
C GLU A 53 -6.35 -5.39 7.54
N VAL A 54 -6.09 -4.37 6.71
CA VAL A 54 -5.03 -4.42 5.70
C VAL A 54 -3.66 -4.55 6.36
N ARG A 55 -2.95 -5.60 5.95
CA ARG A 55 -1.56 -5.92 6.32
C ARG A 55 -0.65 -5.78 5.10
N LEU A 56 0.50 -5.14 5.29
CA LEU A 56 1.62 -5.15 4.33
C LEU A 56 2.36 -6.48 4.30
N LEU A 57 2.32 -7.21 5.42
CA LEU A 57 2.84 -8.56 5.55
C LEU A 57 1.65 -9.47 5.87
N PRO A 58 0.90 -9.91 4.84
CA PRO A 58 -0.19 -10.86 5.01
C PRO A 58 0.33 -12.17 5.60
N ARG A 59 -0.47 -12.80 6.46
CA ARG A 59 -0.24 -14.12 7.00
C ARG A 59 -0.76 -15.16 6.01
N GLY A 60 -0.36 -16.42 6.15
CA GLY A 60 -0.88 -17.51 5.33
C GLY A 60 -2.39 -17.74 5.44
N SER A 61 -3.07 -17.16 6.44
CA SER A 61 -4.53 -17.20 6.59
C SER A 61 -5.25 -16.05 5.88
N ASP A 62 -4.53 -15.03 5.42
CA ASP A 62 -5.10 -13.91 4.68
C ASP A 62 -5.34 -14.36 3.22
N PHE A 63 -6.47 -13.98 2.63
CA PHE A 63 -6.87 -14.42 1.29
C PHE A 63 -6.13 -13.70 0.14
N TYR A 64 -5.32 -12.71 0.49
CA TYR A 64 -4.54 -11.92 -0.45
C TYR A 64 -3.07 -11.91 -0.04
N THR A 65 -2.20 -11.75 -1.03
CA THR A 65 -0.79 -11.45 -0.84
C THR A 65 -0.37 -10.30 -1.76
N TRP A 66 0.80 -9.72 -1.52
CA TRP A 66 1.36 -8.68 -2.37
C TRP A 66 2.33 -9.31 -3.37
N ARG A 67 2.07 -9.13 -4.66
CA ARG A 67 3.01 -9.49 -5.73
C ARG A 67 3.81 -8.27 -6.11
N VAL A 68 5.13 -8.38 -6.12
CA VAL A 68 6.02 -7.35 -6.65
C VAL A 68 6.09 -7.49 -8.17
N ILE A 69 5.93 -6.38 -8.88
CA ILE A 69 6.07 -6.32 -10.33
C ILE A 69 7.58 -6.34 -10.65
N PRO A 70 8.03 -7.19 -11.61
CA PRO A 70 9.45 -7.33 -11.94
C PRO A 70 10.12 -5.98 -12.24
N GLY A 71 11.31 -5.74 -11.70
CA GLY A 71 12.04 -4.47 -11.86
C GLY A 71 11.76 -3.43 -10.78
N ASN A 72 10.78 -3.66 -9.89
CA ASN A 72 10.47 -2.77 -8.77
C ASN A 72 10.88 -3.34 -7.40
N GLU A 73 11.74 -4.36 -7.39
CA GLU A 73 12.18 -5.08 -6.19
C GLU A 73 12.86 -4.16 -5.17
N GLU A 74 13.71 -3.23 -5.64
CA GLU A 74 14.40 -2.28 -4.76
C GLU A 74 13.45 -1.33 -4.04
N ILE A 75 12.38 -0.89 -4.73
CA ILE A 75 11.34 -0.02 -4.18
C ILE A 75 10.52 -0.82 -3.17
N CYS A 76 10.09 -2.02 -3.54
CA CYS A 76 9.29 -2.89 -2.70
C CYS A 76 10.03 -3.34 -1.44
N SER A 77 11.34 -3.60 -1.53
CA SER A 77 12.17 -3.95 -0.37
C SER A 77 12.17 -2.84 0.68
N LYS A 78 12.17 -1.56 0.28
CA LYS A 78 12.07 -0.42 1.21
C LYS A 78 10.68 -0.28 1.85
N ILE A 79 9.66 -0.78 1.16
CA ILE A 79 8.25 -0.64 1.52
C ILE A 79 7.76 -1.79 2.41
N PHE A 80 8.17 -3.04 2.15
CA PHE A 80 7.66 -4.24 2.85
C PHE A 80 8.44 -4.62 4.11
N LEU A 81 9.37 -3.79 4.60
CA LEU A 81 10.17 -4.10 5.80
C LEU A 81 9.36 -4.10 7.11
N LYS A 82 8.27 -3.32 7.18
CA LYS A 82 7.61 -2.96 8.43
C LYS A 82 6.09 -2.97 8.29
N SER A 83 5.40 -2.91 9.43
CA SER A 83 3.94 -2.75 9.46
C SER A 83 3.56 -1.28 9.25
N LEU A 84 2.34 -1.01 8.77
CA LEU A 84 1.80 0.35 8.56
C LEU A 84 1.90 1.27 9.79
N SER A 85 1.94 0.71 11.00
CA SER A 85 2.06 1.48 12.24
C SER A 85 3.48 1.98 12.51
N ASP A 86 4.51 1.35 11.92
CA ASP A 86 5.93 1.63 12.15
C ASP A 86 6.59 2.39 10.99
N HIS A 87 5.84 2.66 9.91
CA HIS A 87 6.35 3.40 8.76
C HIS A 87 6.47 4.91 9.01
N SER A 88 7.48 5.52 8.37
CA SER A 88 7.59 6.97 8.24
C SER A 88 6.51 7.51 7.28
N VAL A 89 6.22 8.81 7.35
CA VAL A 89 5.26 9.44 6.43
C VAL A 89 5.67 9.30 4.97
N ASN A 90 6.97 9.41 4.67
CA ASN A 90 7.47 9.18 3.30
C ASN A 90 7.22 7.74 2.83
N ALA A 91 7.38 6.74 3.70
CA ALA A 91 7.09 5.36 3.34
C ALA A 91 5.59 5.13 3.10
N LEU A 92 4.70 5.76 3.89
CA LEU A 92 3.25 5.71 3.66
C LEU A 92 2.84 6.40 2.34
N ARG A 93 3.50 7.50 1.98
CA ARG A 93 3.30 8.16 0.67
C ARG A 93 3.74 7.26 -0.47
N LEU A 94 4.94 6.70 -0.40
CA LEU A 94 5.45 5.76 -1.41
C LEU A 94 4.50 4.56 -1.56
N LEU A 95 4.06 3.96 -0.46
CA LEU A 95 3.05 2.90 -0.47
C LEU A 95 1.80 3.25 -1.27
N ARG A 96 1.25 4.44 -1.03
CA ARG A 96 0.06 4.94 -1.72
C ARG A 96 0.31 5.21 -3.20
N GLU A 97 1.49 5.69 -3.56
CA GLU A 97 1.84 6.06 -4.93
C GLU A 97 2.20 4.83 -5.78
N GLU A 98 2.76 3.80 -5.15
CA GLU A 98 3.32 2.61 -5.80
C GLU A 98 2.37 1.40 -5.86
N VAL A 99 1.30 1.40 -5.06
CA VAL A 99 0.25 0.37 -5.14
C VAL A 99 -0.39 0.38 -6.54
N GLY A 100 -0.42 -0.79 -7.18
CA GLY A 100 -0.88 -1.00 -8.54
C GLY A 100 0.15 -0.67 -9.64
N LYS A 101 1.34 -0.15 -9.29
CA LYS A 101 2.42 0.17 -10.24
C LYS A 101 3.65 -0.70 -10.03
N SER A 102 4.07 -0.81 -8.78
CA SER A 102 5.29 -1.54 -8.37
C SER A 102 4.96 -2.84 -7.65
N PHE A 103 3.80 -2.90 -6.99
CA PHE A 103 3.25 -4.09 -6.40
C PHE A 103 1.74 -4.07 -6.50
N GLU A 104 1.13 -5.24 -6.47
CA GLU A 104 -0.32 -5.40 -6.63
C GLU A 104 -0.86 -6.50 -5.71
N ALA A 105 -2.15 -6.39 -5.38
CA ALA A 105 -2.84 -7.43 -4.61
C ALA A 105 -3.14 -8.63 -5.53
N THR A 106 -2.67 -9.81 -5.14
CA THR A 106 -3.01 -11.08 -5.79
C THR A 106 -3.63 -12.03 -4.78
N LYS A 107 -4.36 -13.04 -5.25
CA LYS A 107 -4.83 -14.12 -4.38
C LYS A 107 -3.62 -14.73 -3.67
N ALA A 108 -3.72 -14.89 -2.36
CA ALA A 108 -2.78 -15.75 -1.66
C ALA A 108 -2.91 -17.12 -2.35
N LEU A 109 -1.79 -17.70 -2.79
CA LEU A 109 -1.81 -19.10 -3.21
C LEU A 109 -2.29 -19.86 -1.97
N GLU A 110 -3.52 -20.38 -2.01
CA GLU A 110 -3.85 -21.54 -1.21
C GLU A 110 -2.69 -22.50 -1.45
N ASN A 111 -2.01 -22.92 -0.38
CA ASN A 111 -0.95 -23.91 -0.47
C ASN A 111 -1.38 -24.96 -1.51
N PRO A 112 -0.69 -25.12 -2.65
CA PRO A 112 -1.07 -26.14 -3.64
C PRO A 112 -0.89 -27.59 -3.12
N ASN A 113 -0.69 -27.76 -1.81
CA ASN A 113 -0.52 -29.03 -1.11
C ASN A 113 -1.75 -29.46 -0.27
N LEU A 114 -2.93 -28.84 -0.47
CA LEU A 114 -4.19 -29.32 0.13
C LEU A 114 -5.30 -29.66 -0.88
N ASP A 115 -4.96 -29.80 -2.17
CA ASP A 115 -5.83 -30.46 -3.16
C ASP A 115 -5.07 -31.55 -3.96
N VAL A 116 -4.25 -32.33 -3.26
CA VAL A 116 -3.96 -33.71 -3.68
C VAL A 116 -4.70 -34.57 -2.67
N GLN A 117 -5.70 -35.31 -3.15
CA GLN A 117 -6.69 -36.11 -2.42
C GLN A 117 -8.03 -35.42 -2.14
N LYS A 118 -8.70 -34.94 -3.19
CA LYS A 118 -10.11 -35.32 -3.33
C LYS A 118 -10.16 -36.64 -4.10
N PRO A 119 -10.32 -37.81 -3.44
CA PRO A 119 -10.61 -39.02 -4.17
C PRO A 119 -11.88 -38.79 -4.97
N SER A 120 -11.71 -38.85 -6.28
CA SER A 120 -12.74 -39.10 -7.27
C SER A 120 -13.60 -40.28 -6.82
N PHE A 121 -14.72 -39.99 -6.17
CA PHE A 121 -15.82 -40.95 -6.11
C PHE A 121 -16.50 -40.95 -7.48
N LEU A 122 -15.87 -41.65 -8.42
CA LEU A 122 -16.63 -42.41 -9.39
C LEU A 122 -17.44 -43.46 -8.62
N ILE A 123 -18.72 -43.62 -8.97
CA ILE A 123 -19.39 -44.88 -9.30
C ILE A 123 -20.89 -44.75 -9.03
N ALA A 124 -21.62 -44.80 -10.15
CA ALA A 124 -22.93 -45.40 -10.41
C ALA A 124 -24.00 -45.39 -9.30
N LYS A 125 -25.20 -44.95 -9.69
CA LYS A 125 -26.41 -45.78 -9.48
C LYS A 125 -27.27 -45.77 -10.75
N PHE A 126 -27.80 -46.96 -10.99
CA PHE A 126 -28.56 -47.48 -12.14
C PHE A 126 -29.83 -46.70 -12.46
#